data_AF-A0A0L8KTR5-F1
#
_entry.id   AF-A0A0L8KTR5-F1
#
_cell.length_a   1.000
_cell.length_b   1.000
_cell.length_c   1.000
_cell.angle_alpha   90.00
_cell.angle_beta   90.00
_cell.angle_gamma   90.00
#
_symmetry.space_group_name_H-M   'P 1'
#
loop_
_entity.id
_entity.type
_entity.pdbx_description
1 polymer ?
#
loop_
_entity_poly.entity_id
_entity_poly.type
_entity_poly.pdbx_seq_one_letter_code
_entity_poly.pdbx_strand_id
1 'polypeptide(L)'
;MLENASRHVWLYGMAEHGYAEDDAVPELLASAAARGCDIRVLLLDPDHSGTLMVDREEGNPSGTIAPRIRASLARFQAMAEACGGKMKVHVYDGPPTVSIVRGDDRILITPYVRYIAGANTPTFELESAEKNGMFVRYARHFTKVWDGSRPWKE
;
A
#
# COMPACT_ATOMS: atom_id res chain seq x y z
N MET A 1 0.53 6.61 13.56
CA MET A 1 1.20 5.30 13.36
C MET A 1 2.53 5.44 12.62
N LEU A 2 2.54 5.99 11.41
CA LEU A 2 3.75 6.09 10.56
C LEU A 2 4.82 7.06 11.10
N GLU A 3 4.39 8.14 11.76
CA GLU A 3 5.25 9.21 12.28
C GLU A 3 6.44 8.72 13.11
N ASN A 4 6.23 7.69 13.94
CA ASN A 4 7.25 7.16 14.85
C ASN A 4 7.85 5.83 14.36
N ALA A 5 7.50 5.36 13.17
CA ALA A 5 7.97 4.06 12.67
C ALA A 5 9.49 4.09 12.43
N SER A 6 10.17 3.04 12.85
CA SER A 6 11.65 2.95 12.83
C SER A 6 12.17 1.65 12.22
N ARG A 7 11.33 0.63 12.06
CA ARG A 7 11.71 -0.68 11.49
C ARG A 7 11.02 -0.94 10.17
N HIS A 8 9.70 -0.79 10.11
CA HIS A 8 8.89 -1.11 8.93
C HIS A 8 7.80 -0.08 8.67
N VAL A 9 7.73 0.39 7.43
CA VAL A 9 6.56 1.09 6.89
C VAL A 9 6.08 0.37 5.64
N TRP A 10 4.81 -0.02 5.60
CA TRP A 10 4.22 -0.62 4.41
C TRP A 10 2.99 0.16 3.95
N LEU A 11 2.87 0.35 2.64
CA LEU A 11 1.67 0.80 1.96
C LEU A 11 1.33 -0.26 0.89
N TYR A 12 0.27 -1.01 1.10
CA TYR A 12 -0.17 -2.08 0.21
C TYR A 12 -1.64 -1.95 -0.11
N GLY A 13 -2.00 -1.98 -1.39
CA GLY A 13 -3.39 -1.98 -1.81
C GLY A 13 -3.52 -1.75 -3.31
N MET A 14 -4.65 -1.20 -3.77
CA MET A 14 -4.83 -0.94 -5.20
C MET A 14 -3.97 0.22 -5.66
N ALA A 15 -4.23 1.42 -5.11
CA ALA A 15 -3.53 2.64 -5.50
C ALA A 15 -2.95 3.42 -4.31
N GLU A 16 -3.41 3.16 -3.08
CA GLU A 16 -3.08 3.95 -1.88
C GLU A 16 -3.11 5.46 -2.14
N HIS A 17 -4.08 5.88 -2.97
CA HIS A 17 -4.08 7.20 -3.59
C HIS A 17 -4.20 8.34 -2.58
N GLY A 18 -4.93 8.12 -1.48
CA GLY A 18 -4.99 9.09 -0.39
C GLY A 18 -3.62 9.38 0.21
N TYR A 19 -2.78 8.36 0.42
CA TYR A 19 -1.40 8.56 0.90
C TYR A 19 -0.48 9.15 -0.16
N ALA A 20 -0.71 8.84 -1.44
CA ALA A 20 0.09 9.39 -2.52
C ALA A 20 -0.14 10.91 -2.68
N GLU A 21 -1.35 11.41 -2.43
CA GLU A 21 -1.74 12.83 -2.58
C GLU A 21 -1.60 13.66 -1.30
N ASP A 22 -1.34 13.03 -0.15
CA ASP A 22 -1.26 13.74 1.13
C ASP A 22 0.08 14.47 1.28
N ASP A 23 0.02 15.80 1.42
CA ASP A 23 1.18 16.70 1.53
C ASP A 23 2.11 16.37 2.72
N ALA A 24 1.60 15.71 3.76
CA ALA A 24 2.40 15.33 4.92
C ALA A 24 3.19 14.02 4.70
N VAL A 25 2.75 13.15 3.78
CA VAL A 25 3.35 11.82 3.57
C VAL A 25 4.81 11.87 3.10
N PRO A 26 5.23 12.75 2.17
CA PRO A 26 6.64 12.86 1.79
C PRO A 26 7.58 13.04 2.99
N GLU A 27 7.27 13.98 3.88
CA GLU A 27 8.10 14.26 5.06
C GLU A 27 8.06 13.10 6.06
N LEU A 28 6.90 12.48 6.26
CA LEU A 28 6.76 11.30 7.13
C LEU A 28 7.63 10.13 6.66
N LEU A 29 7.64 9.86 5.34
CA LEU A 29 8.43 8.77 4.76
C LEU A 29 9.93 9.10 4.79
N ALA A 30 10.32 10.33 4.45
CA ALA A 30 11.71 10.78 4.52
C ALA A 30 12.25 10.71 5.96
N SER A 31 11.46 11.14 6.94
CA SER A 31 11.77 11.02 8.37
C SER A 31 11.90 9.56 8.82
N ALA A 32 11.02 8.66 8.37
CA ALA A 32 11.15 7.22 8.66
C ALA A 32 12.41 6.61 8.02
N ALA A 33 12.72 6.99 6.78
CA ALA A 33 13.94 6.56 6.09
C ALA A 33 15.21 7.04 6.83
N ALA A 34 15.22 8.29 7.32
CA ALA A 34 16.31 8.86 8.11
C ALA A 34 16.55 8.09 9.42
N ARG A 35 15.50 7.50 10.02
CA ARG A 35 15.61 6.57 11.16
C ARG A 35 16.07 5.16 10.78
N GLY A 36 16.26 4.89 9.49
CA GLY A 36 16.71 3.60 8.96
C GLY A 36 15.59 2.60 8.65
N CYS A 37 14.33 3.03 8.67
CA CYS A 37 13.16 2.20 8.42
C CYS A 37 13.18 1.53 7.03
N ASP A 38 12.73 0.29 6.91
CA ASP A 38 12.48 -0.39 5.62
C ASP A 38 11.07 -0.05 5.13
N ILE A 39 10.98 0.77 4.07
CA ILE A 39 9.74 1.30 3.53
C ILE A 39 9.39 0.54 2.24
N ARG A 40 8.17 -0.01 2.19
CA ARG A 40 7.69 -0.81 1.06
C ARG A 40 6.33 -0.33 0.59
N VAL A 41 6.26 0.11 -0.66
CA VAL A 41 5.02 0.44 -1.35
C VAL A 41 4.73 -0.63 -2.37
N LEU A 42 3.54 -1.22 -2.30
CA LEU A 42 3.11 -2.34 -3.13
C LEU A 42 1.71 -2.06 -3.68
N LEU A 43 1.61 -1.67 -4.93
CA LEU A 43 0.34 -1.32 -5.57
C LEU A 43 -0.11 -2.38 -6.57
N LEU A 44 -1.40 -2.38 -6.91
CA LEU A 44 -1.90 -3.24 -7.98
C LEU A 44 -1.17 -2.88 -9.29
N ASP A 45 -0.82 -3.87 -10.10
CA ASP A 45 -0.29 -3.62 -11.43
C ASP A 45 -1.34 -2.87 -12.28
N PRO A 46 -1.04 -1.67 -12.81
CA PRO A 46 -1.99 -0.94 -13.65
C PRO A 46 -2.36 -1.70 -14.93
N ASP A 47 -1.57 -2.71 -15.32
CA ASP A 47 -1.84 -3.59 -16.45
C ASP A 47 -2.56 -4.90 -16.05
N HIS A 48 -2.95 -5.05 -14.78
CA HIS A 48 -3.73 -6.20 -14.32
C HIS A 48 -5.05 -6.33 -15.10
N SER A 49 -5.35 -7.54 -15.59
CA SER A 49 -6.55 -7.80 -16.39
C SER A 49 -7.86 -7.54 -15.65
N GLY A 50 -7.83 -7.54 -14.31
CA GLY A 50 -8.98 -7.27 -13.44
C GLY A 50 -9.28 -5.78 -13.19
N THR A 51 -8.51 -4.84 -13.74
CA THR A 51 -8.72 -3.39 -13.48
C THR A 51 -10.12 -2.90 -13.88
N LEU A 52 -10.69 -3.37 -15.00
CA LEU A 52 -12.06 -3.02 -15.39
C LEU A 52 -13.13 -3.60 -14.45
N MET A 53 -12.87 -4.78 -13.87
CA MET A 53 -13.74 -5.36 -12.84
C MET A 53 -13.69 -4.51 -11.57
N VAL A 54 -12.49 -4.08 -11.15
CA VAL A 54 -12.29 -3.19 -10.01
C VAL A 54 -13.03 -1.87 -10.21
N ASP A 55 -12.94 -1.26 -11.40
CA ASP A 55 -13.69 -0.02 -11.70
C ASP A 55 -15.19 -0.22 -11.47
N ARG A 56 -15.76 -1.30 -12.03
CA ARG A 56 -17.18 -1.62 -11.88
C ARG A 56 -17.55 -1.86 -10.40
N GLU A 57 -16.73 -2.60 -9.66
CA GLU A 57 -17.00 -2.95 -8.26
C GLU A 57 -16.82 -1.79 -7.31
N GLU A 58 -15.97 -0.81 -7.63
CA GLU A 58 -15.81 0.43 -6.85
C GLU A 58 -16.80 1.54 -7.27
N GLY A 59 -17.61 1.31 -8.31
CA GLY A 59 -18.52 2.31 -8.87
C GLY A 59 -17.83 3.42 -9.66
N ASN A 60 -16.60 3.20 -10.12
CA ASN A 60 -15.86 4.14 -10.98
C ASN A 60 -16.32 4.04 -12.45
N PRO A 61 -16.18 5.12 -13.23
CA PRO A 61 -16.22 5.02 -14.69
C PRO A 61 -15.16 4.02 -15.19
N SER A 62 -15.49 3.31 -16.28
CA SER A 62 -14.59 2.31 -16.87
C SER A 62 -13.26 2.92 -17.32
N GLY A 63 -12.15 2.29 -16.95
CA GLY A 63 -10.80 2.71 -17.31
C GLY A 63 -10.18 3.74 -16.36
N THR A 64 -10.74 3.95 -15.16
CA THR A 64 -10.29 5.01 -14.25
C THR A 64 -9.24 4.53 -13.25
N ILE A 65 -9.33 3.29 -12.76
CA ILE A 65 -8.43 2.80 -11.72
C ILE A 65 -6.98 2.68 -12.20
N ALA A 66 -6.75 2.23 -13.44
CA ALA A 66 -5.38 2.05 -13.95
C ALA A 66 -4.60 3.38 -14.05
N PRO A 67 -5.15 4.47 -14.63
CA PRO A 67 -4.51 5.79 -14.55
C PRO A 67 -4.28 6.29 -13.11
N ARG A 68 -5.22 6.03 -12.19
CA ARG A 68 -5.08 6.40 -10.78
C ARG A 68 -3.93 5.67 -10.11
N ILE A 69 -3.77 4.38 -10.40
CA ILE A 69 -2.63 3.57 -9.94
C ILE A 69 -1.31 4.15 -10.47
N ARG A 70 -1.21 4.45 -11.78
CA ARG A 70 -0.01 5.06 -12.36
C ARG A 70 0.33 6.40 -11.71
N ALA A 71 -0.67 7.25 -11.48
CA ALA A 71 -0.48 8.53 -10.80
C ALA A 71 0.07 8.37 -9.37
N SER A 72 -0.45 7.39 -8.61
CA SER A 72 0.09 7.07 -7.28
C SER A 72 1.51 6.52 -7.35
N LEU A 73 1.79 5.61 -8.30
CA LEU A 73 3.12 5.03 -8.49
C LEU A 73 4.17 6.10 -8.79
N ALA A 74 3.88 7.04 -9.70
CA ALA A 74 4.76 8.16 -10.02
C ALA A 74 5.07 9.03 -8.79
N ARG A 75 4.06 9.32 -7.97
CA ARG A 75 4.26 10.08 -6.72
C ARG A 75 5.12 9.31 -5.71
N PHE A 76 4.85 8.04 -5.49
CA PHE A 76 5.67 7.23 -4.58
C PHE A 76 7.10 7.02 -5.09
N GLN A 77 7.33 6.96 -6.41
CA GLN A 77 8.68 6.96 -6.97
C GLN A 77 9.42 8.26 -6.66
N ALA A 78 8.77 9.42 -6.83
CA ALA A 78 9.38 10.70 -6.49
C ALA A 78 9.73 10.78 -4.99
N MET A 79 8.83 10.29 -4.11
CA MET A 79 9.12 10.20 -2.67
C MET A 79 10.28 9.24 -2.35
N ALA A 80 10.44 8.16 -3.13
CA ALA A 80 11.51 7.18 -2.93
C ALA A 80 12.91 7.77 -3.18
N GLU A 81 13.05 8.77 -4.05
CA GLU A 81 14.30 9.49 -4.28
C GLU A 81 14.80 10.17 -2.99
N ALA A 82 13.90 10.79 -2.24
CA ALA A 82 14.21 11.43 -0.96
C ALA A 82 14.51 10.43 0.17
N CYS A 83 14.10 9.17 0.02
CA CYS A 83 14.27 8.13 1.04
C CYS A 83 15.62 7.39 0.97
N GLY A 84 16.56 7.79 0.11
CA GLY A 84 17.93 7.26 0.10
C GLY A 84 18.04 5.74 -0.05
N GLY A 85 17.14 5.13 -0.83
CA GLY A 85 17.09 3.68 -1.09
C GLY A 85 16.45 2.84 0.02
N LYS A 86 15.94 3.47 1.09
CA LYS A 86 15.15 2.81 2.15
C LYS A 86 13.71 2.52 1.72
N MET A 87 13.25 3.17 0.65
CA MET A 87 11.93 2.99 0.08
C MET A 87 12.00 2.23 -1.23
N LYS A 88 11.16 1.21 -1.36
CA LYS A 88 10.98 0.42 -2.58
C LYS A 88 9.54 0.49 -3.04
N VAL A 89 9.33 0.72 -4.34
CA VAL A 89 8.01 0.78 -4.98
C VAL A 89 7.89 -0.40 -5.93
N HIS A 90 6.91 -1.26 -5.67
CA HIS A 90 6.65 -2.50 -6.39
C HIS A 90 5.19 -2.55 -6.82
N VAL A 91 4.91 -3.41 -7.80
CA VAL A 91 3.55 -3.79 -8.20
C VAL A 91 3.33 -5.30 -8.08
N TYR A 92 2.10 -5.69 -7.73
CA TYR A 92 1.65 -7.07 -7.75
C TYR A 92 0.56 -7.29 -8.80
N ASP A 93 0.56 -8.47 -9.40
CA ASP A 93 -0.45 -8.90 -10.36
C ASP A 93 -1.41 -9.89 -9.69
N GLY A 94 -2.61 -9.42 -9.33
CA GLY A 94 -3.61 -10.26 -8.68
C GLY A 94 -4.85 -9.47 -8.22
N PRO A 95 -5.98 -10.16 -7.97
CA PRO A 95 -7.19 -9.50 -7.52
C PRO A 95 -6.99 -8.85 -6.14
N PRO A 96 -7.44 -7.60 -5.94
CA PRO A 96 -7.39 -6.95 -4.64
C PRO A 96 -8.21 -7.73 -3.59
N THR A 97 -7.62 -7.95 -2.43
CA THR A 97 -8.30 -8.62 -1.30
C THR A 97 -8.32 -7.78 -0.03
N VAL A 98 -7.31 -6.93 0.15
CA VAL A 98 -7.11 -6.12 1.35
C VAL A 98 -6.12 -4.99 1.04
N SER A 99 -6.29 -3.84 1.70
CA SER A 99 -5.25 -2.83 1.86
C SER A 99 -4.62 -2.95 3.25
N ILE A 100 -3.29 -2.81 3.31
CA ILE A 100 -2.49 -2.88 4.52
C ILE A 100 -1.62 -1.62 4.59
N VAL A 101 -1.79 -0.87 5.67
CA VAL A 101 -0.88 0.20 6.04
C VAL A 101 -0.23 -0.19 7.36
N ARG A 102 1.10 -0.29 7.39
CA ARG A 102 1.85 -0.75 8.56
C ARG A 102 2.82 0.32 9.03
N GLY A 103 2.90 0.49 10.34
CA GLY A 103 4.01 1.15 11.02
C GLY A 103 4.45 0.28 12.19
N ASP A 104 5.64 -0.31 12.08
CA ASP A 104 6.24 -1.18 13.10
C ASP A 104 5.30 -2.28 13.62
N ASP A 105 4.77 -2.15 14.84
CA ASP A 105 3.94 -3.17 15.49
C ASP A 105 2.44 -2.89 15.38
N ARG A 106 2.05 -1.90 14.56
CA ARG A 106 0.65 -1.57 14.29
C ARG A 106 0.37 -1.71 12.80
N ILE A 107 -0.77 -2.30 12.47
CA ILE A 107 -1.25 -2.47 11.10
C ILE A 107 -2.70 -2.04 11.01
N LEU A 108 -3.00 -1.18 10.04
CA LEU A 108 -4.35 -0.94 9.54
C LEU A 108 -4.67 -1.96 8.45
N ILE A 109 -5.82 -2.61 8.60
CA ILE A 109 -6.37 -3.59 7.66
C ILE A 109 -7.69 -3.04 7.11
N THR A 110 -7.76 -2.83 5.81
CA THR A 110 -8.98 -2.42 5.10
C THR A 110 -9.33 -3.52 4.11
N PRO A 111 -10.22 -4.46 4.45
CA PRO A 111 -10.63 -5.54 3.55
C PRO A 111 -11.22 -4.99 2.26
N TYR A 112 -11.11 -5.69 1.13
CA TYR A 112 -11.82 -5.29 -0.08
C TYR A 112 -13.29 -5.71 0.01
N VAL A 113 -14.19 -4.74 0.21
CA VAL A 113 -15.65 -4.99 0.26
C VAL A 113 -16.27 -4.56 -1.07
N ARG A 114 -16.59 -5.54 -1.92
CA ARG A 114 -17.17 -5.29 -3.25
C ARG A 114 -18.38 -4.36 -3.19
N TYR A 115 -18.50 -3.48 -4.18
CA TYR A 115 -19.58 -2.49 -4.30
C TYR A 115 -19.52 -1.35 -3.29
N ILE A 116 -18.41 -1.21 -2.56
CA ILE A 116 -18.11 -0.09 -1.68
C ILE A 116 -16.78 0.49 -2.12
N ALA A 117 -16.73 1.80 -2.37
CA ALA A 117 -15.48 2.46 -2.67
C ALA A 117 -14.47 2.27 -1.52
N GLY A 118 -13.20 2.05 -1.81
CA GLY A 118 -12.17 1.77 -0.80
C GLY A 118 -12.13 2.79 0.35
N ALA A 119 -12.34 4.08 0.04
CA ALA A 119 -12.39 5.15 1.04
C ALA A 119 -13.55 5.03 2.06
N ASN A 120 -14.61 4.29 1.71
CA ASN A 120 -15.81 4.08 2.53
C ASN A 120 -15.82 2.71 3.22
N THR A 121 -14.74 1.94 3.12
CA THR A 121 -14.68 0.58 3.63
C THR A 121 -14.20 0.55 5.09
N PRO A 122 -14.80 -0.27 5.98
CA PRO A 122 -14.34 -0.37 7.36
C PRO A 122 -12.86 -0.75 7.44
N THR A 123 -12.16 -0.08 8.35
CA THR A 123 -10.73 -0.31 8.61
C THR A 123 -10.55 -0.73 10.07
N PHE A 124 -9.74 -1.75 10.29
CA PHE A 124 -9.40 -2.27 11.61
C PHE A 124 -7.96 -1.95 11.92
N GLU A 125 -7.67 -1.52 13.15
CA GLU A 125 -6.30 -1.43 13.64
C GLU A 125 -5.96 -2.66 14.49
N LEU A 126 -4.82 -3.28 14.18
CA LEU A 126 -4.29 -4.44 14.88
C LEU A 126 -2.91 -4.11 15.45
N GLU A 127 -2.67 -4.53 16.69
CA GLU A 127 -1.36 -4.44 17.34
C GLU A 127 -0.70 -5.82 17.42
N SER A 128 0.62 -5.85 17.34
CA SER A 128 1.40 -7.08 17.45
C SER A 128 1.39 -7.61 18.88
N ALA A 129 0.42 -8.47 19.20
CA ALA A 129 0.30 -9.09 20.52
C ALA A 129 0.74 -10.57 20.52
N GLU A 130 0.12 -11.41 19.69
CA GLU A 130 0.21 -12.87 19.81
C GLU A 130 1.02 -13.54 18.69
N LYS A 131 1.82 -14.54 19.05
CA LYS A 131 2.54 -15.42 18.12
C LYS A 131 1.52 -16.29 17.36
N ASN A 132 1.13 -15.83 16.17
CA ASN A 132 0.06 -16.35 15.27
C ASN A 132 -1.32 -15.64 15.33
N GLY A 133 -1.39 -14.48 15.97
CA GLY A 133 -2.56 -13.60 15.90
C GLY A 133 -2.77 -12.99 14.51
N MET A 134 -3.85 -12.22 14.35
CA MET A 134 -4.24 -11.61 13.07
C MET A 134 -3.13 -10.76 12.45
N PHE A 135 -2.44 -9.95 13.25
CA PHE A 135 -1.28 -9.16 12.81
C PHE A 135 -0.25 -10.01 12.07
N VAL A 136 0.19 -11.13 12.68
CA VAL A 136 1.21 -12.01 12.12
C VAL A 136 0.75 -12.65 10.80
N ARG A 137 -0.55 -12.95 10.67
CA ARG A 137 -1.13 -13.53 9.45
C ARG A 137 -1.16 -12.53 8.31
N TYR A 138 -1.60 -11.30 8.55
CA TYR A 138 -1.58 -10.22 7.55
C TYR A 138 -0.15 -9.81 7.18
N ALA A 139 0.77 -9.76 8.15
CA ALA A 139 2.18 -9.50 7.87
C ALA A 139 2.83 -10.57 6.99
N ARG A 140 2.47 -11.85 7.23
CA ARG A 140 2.92 -12.97 6.39
C ARG A 140 2.29 -12.92 4.99
N HIS A 141 1.01 -12.54 4.89
CA HIS A 141 0.33 -12.33 3.62
C HIS A 141 1.05 -11.26 2.79
N PHE A 142 1.26 -10.06 3.35
CA PHE A 142 2.01 -8.99 2.68
C PHE A 142 3.40 -9.47 2.23
N THR A 143 4.16 -10.13 3.11
CA THR A 143 5.49 -10.64 2.79
C THR A 143 5.45 -11.60 1.58
N LYS A 144 4.46 -12.50 1.52
CA LYS A 144 4.31 -13.43 0.40
C LYS A 144 3.96 -12.74 -0.92
N VAL A 145 3.10 -11.73 -0.89
CA VAL A 145 2.78 -10.94 -2.10
C VAL A 145 3.99 -10.12 -2.53
N TRP A 146 4.69 -9.50 -1.57
CA TRP A 146 5.92 -8.75 -1.82
C TRP A 146 7.02 -9.60 -2.47
N ASP A 147 7.26 -10.82 -1.97
CA ASP A 147 8.29 -11.72 -2.51
C ASP A 147 8.00 -12.13 -3.96
N GLY A 148 6.74 -12.17 -4.37
CA GLY A 148 6.31 -12.44 -5.74
C GLY A 148 6.07 -11.20 -6.61
N SER A 149 6.23 -10.00 -6.03
CA SER A 149 6.02 -8.73 -6.73
C SER A 149 7.22 -8.36 -7.60
N ARG A 150 7.02 -7.38 -8.49
CA ARG A 150 8.09 -6.80 -9.32
C ARG A 150 8.32 -5.33 -8.96
N PRO A 151 9.57 -4.82 -9.03
CA PRO A 151 9.81 -3.38 -8.95
C PRO A 151 9.01 -2.63 -10.01
N TRP A 152 8.43 -1.50 -9.63
CA TRP A 152 7.86 -0.56 -10.60
C TRP A 152 9.00 0.25 -11.23
N LYS A 153 9.16 0.10 -12.54
CA LYS A 153 10.10 0.84 -13.37
C LYS A 153 9.25 1.41 -14.49
N GLU A 154 9.00 2.71 -14.44
CA GLU A 154 8.40 3.43 -15.56
C GLU A 154 9.52 3.92 -16.48
#